data_AF-A0A356BWG7-F1
#
_entry.id   AF-A0A356BWG7-F1
#
_cell.length_a   1.000
_cell.length_b   1.000
_cell.length_c   1.000
_cell.angle_alpha   90.00
_cell.angle_beta   90.00
_cell.angle_gamma   90.00
#
_symmetry.space_group_name_H-M   'P 1'
#
loop_
_entity.id
_entity.type
_entity.pdbx_description
1 polymer ?
#
loop_
_entity_poly.entity_id
_entity_poly.type
_entity_poly.pdbx_seq_one_letter_code
_entity_poly.pdbx_strand_id
1 'polypeptide(L)' 'MKKPFGELYLPLIGDVGGSSLKFLIVGDTVDPQLYDHFRRDRFPDSIDAILSAGDLPTWYLTYLTSVFNAPLYYVRGNHD' A
#
# COMPACT_ATOMS: atom_id res chain seq x y z
N MET A 1 10.10 34.45 4.65
CA MET A 1 10.61 33.07 4.67
C MET A 1 9.41 32.14 4.81
N LYS A 2 8.94 31.53 3.71
CA LYS A 2 7.78 30.63 3.72
C LYS A 2 8.22 29.30 4.33
N LYS A 3 7.64 28.90 5.46
CA LYS A 3 7.88 27.58 6.05
C LYS A 3 7.34 26.48 5.11
N PRO A 4 8.02 25.33 4.99
CA PRO A 4 7.55 24.25 4.13
C PRO A 4 6.21 23.70 4.61
N PHE A 5 5.33 23.43 3.64
CA PHE A 5 4.02 22.82 3.84
C PHE A 5 4.21 21.38 4.32
N GLY A 6 4.16 21.15 5.63
CA GLY A 6 4.31 19.80 6.21
C GLY A 6 4.54 19.74 7.72
N GLU A 7 5.10 20.79 8.34
CA GLU A 7 5.47 20.74 9.77
C GLU A 7 4.30 20.87 10.76
N LEU A 8 3.09 21.26 10.32
CA LEU A 8 1.98 21.58 11.23
C LEU A 8 1.05 20.39 11.55
N TYR A 9 1.26 19.22 10.95
CA TYR A 9 0.43 18.03 11.23
C TYR A 9 1.05 17.09 12.28
N LEU A 10 2.31 17.32 12.69
CA LEU A 10 3.05 16.41 13.54
C LEU A 10 2.75 16.48 15.06
N PRO A 11 2.08 17.49 15.67
CA PRO A 11 1.91 17.48 17.13
C PRO A 11 0.51 17.05 17.63
N LEU A 12 -0.42 16.60 16.78
CA LEU A 12 -1.80 16.30 17.21
C LEU A 12 -2.12 14.82 17.46
N ILE A 13 -1.17 13.92 17.20
CA ILE A 13 -1.25 12.54 17.65
C ILE A 13 -0.10 12.38 18.63
N GLY A 14 -0.42 12.51 19.93
CA GLY A 14 0.51 12.09 20.97
C GLY A 14 0.97 10.66 20.71
N ASP A 15 2.21 10.37 21.08
CA ASP A 15 2.81 9.04 21.05
C ASP A 15 1.95 8.04 21.85
N VAL A 16 0.89 7.54 21.23
CA VAL A 16 0.26 6.29 21.59
C VAL A 16 1.28 5.26 21.13
N GLY A 17 1.92 4.57 22.06
CA GLY A 17 2.90 3.49 21.79
C GLY A 17 2.29 2.30 21.06
N GLY A 18 1.76 2.53 19.87
CA GLY A 18 1.21 1.59 18.92
C GLY A 18 1.77 1.96 17.54
N SER A 19 2.38 0.98 16.88
CA SER A 19 2.88 1.12 15.52
C SER A 19 1.81 1.70 14.59
N SER A 20 2.17 2.73 13.83
CA SER A 20 1.31 3.25 12.75
C SER A 20 0.96 2.12 11.77
N LEU A 21 -0.35 1.92 11.54
CA LEU A 21 -0.84 0.94 10.57
C LEU A 21 -0.53 1.40 9.14
N LYS A 22 -0.02 0.47 8.33
CA LYS A 22 0.42 0.71 6.95
C LYS A 22 -0.36 -0.18 5.99
N PHE A 23 -1.10 0.44 5.09
CA PHE A 23 -1.88 -0.25 4.07
C PHE A 23 -1.32 0.03 2.67
N LEU A 24 -1.27 -0.99 1.82
CA LEU A 24 -1.08 -0.82 0.38
C LEU A 24 -2.45 -0.88 -0.30
N ILE A 25 -2.83 0.16 -1.04
CA ILE A 25 -4.11 0.22 -1.75
C ILE A 25 -3.83 0.24 -3.26
N VAL A 26 -4.48 -0.66 -4.01
CA VAL A 26 -4.32 -0.81 -5.47
C VAL A 26 -5.69 -0.94 -6.16
N GLY A 27 -5.78 -0.56 -7.43
CA GLY A 27 -7.01 -0.68 -8.22
C GLY A 27 -6.82 -0.29 -9.68
N ASP A 28 -7.83 -0.60 -10.50
CA ASP A 28 -8.01 -0.27 -11.93
C ASP A 28 -6.98 -0.85 -12.91
N THR A 29 -5.68 -0.75 -12.63
CA THR A 29 -4.62 -1.18 -13.55
C THR A 29 -3.39 -1.70 -12.81
N VAL A 30 -2.64 -2.59 -13.46
CA VAL A 30 -1.34 -3.06 -12.96
C VAL A 30 -0.34 -1.91 -12.99
N ASP A 31 0.25 -1.60 -11.84
CA ASP A 31 1.29 -0.58 -11.75
C ASP A 31 2.68 -1.23 -11.98
N PRO A 32 3.43 -0.83 -13.02
CA PRO A 32 4.78 -1.34 -13.26
C PRO A 32 5.73 -1.15 -12.07
N GLN A 33 5.54 -0.12 -11.23
CA GLN A 33 6.36 0.10 -10.02
C GLN A 33 6.14 -0.96 -8.94
N LEU A 34 4.99 -1.63 -8.99
CA LEU A 34 4.62 -2.72 -8.11
C LEU A 34 4.83 -4.08 -8.78
N TYR A 35 5.34 -4.16 -10.02
CA TYR A 35 5.60 -5.42 -10.71
C TYR A 35 6.91 -5.39 -11.52
N ASP A 36 6.90 -4.87 -12.75
CA ASP A 36 8.05 -4.89 -13.69
C ASP A 36 9.30 -4.16 -13.18
N HIS A 37 9.10 -3.13 -12.36
CA HIS A 37 10.12 -2.24 -11.82
C HIS A 37 10.09 -2.22 -10.29
N PHE A 38 9.67 -3.34 -9.69
CA PHE A 38 9.54 -3.43 -8.25
C PHE A 38 10.87 -3.20 -7.52
N ARG A 39 10.82 -2.33 -6.50
CA ARG A 39 11.96 -1.90 -5.68
C ARG A 39 11.54 -1.85 -4.22
N ARG A 40 11.85 -2.90 -3.45
CA ARG A 40 11.42 -3.05 -2.04
C ARG A 40 11.88 -1.88 -1.15
N ASP A 41 13.03 -1.29 -1.47
CA ASP A 41 13.61 -0.12 -0.78
C ASP A 41 12.74 1.14 -0.83
N ARG A 42 11.74 1.20 -1.71
CA ARG A 42 10.80 2.32 -1.83
C ARG A 42 9.56 2.18 -0.94
N PHE A 43 9.38 1.03 -0.30
CA PHE A 43 8.23 0.72 0.52
C PHE A 43 8.64 0.58 1.98
N PRO A 44 7.71 0.76 2.93
CA PRO A 44 7.99 0.48 4.33
C PRO A 44 8.44 -0.97 4.55
N ASP A 45 9.22 -1.20 5.62
CA ASP A 45 9.70 -2.53 5.98
C ASP A 45 8.55 -3.55 6.11
N SER A 46 7.44 -3.10 6.70
CA SER A 46 6.21 -3.87 6.88
C SER A 46 4.98 -3.17 6.31
N ILE A 47 4.05 -3.97 5.81
CA ILE A 47 2.69 -3.59 5.41
C ILE A 47 1.75 -4.51 6.15
N ASP A 48 0.74 -3.95 6.81
CA ASP A 48 -0.17 -4.71 7.66
C ASP A 48 -1.30 -5.36 6.84
N ALA A 49 -1.69 -4.73 5.72
CA ALA A 49 -2.62 -5.32 4.76
C ALA A 49 -2.56 -4.66 3.38
N ILE A 50 -3.02 -5.41 2.38
CA ILE A 50 -3.23 -4.96 1.00
C ILE A 50 -4.73 -4.87 0.74
N LEU A 51 -5.19 -3.75 0.20
CA LEU A 51 -6.58 -3.52 -0.20
C LEU A 51 -6.64 -3.35 -1.72
N SER A 52 -7.45 -4.14 -2.41
CA SER A 52 -7.71 -3.99 -3.83
C SER A 52 -9.16 -3.58 -4.09
N ALA A 53 -9.33 -2.48 -4.83
CA ALA A 53 -10.63 -1.93 -5.20
C ALA A 53 -11.33 -2.68 -6.35
N GLY A 54 -10.75 -3.78 -6.85
CA GLY A 54 -11.26 -4.56 -7.96
C GLY A 54 -10.59 -4.26 -9.29
N ASP A 55 -11.08 -4.91 -10.34
CA ASP A 55 -10.61 -4.81 -11.74
C ASP A 55 -9.12 -5.12 -11.99
N LEU A 56 -8.49 -5.88 -11.08
CA LEU A 56 -7.10 -6.31 -11.21
C LEU A 56 -7.00 -7.81 -11.49
N PRO A 57 -6.07 -8.25 -12.35
CA PRO A 57 -5.85 -9.67 -12.60
C PRO A 57 -5.44 -10.44 -11.33
N THR A 58 -5.96 -11.66 -11.15
CA THR A 58 -5.66 -12.50 -9.97
C THR A 58 -4.17 -12.73 -9.79
N TRP A 59 -3.42 -12.93 -10.88
CA TRP A 59 -1.96 -13.14 -10.81
C TRP A 59 -1.22 -11.95 -10.19
N TYR A 60 -1.69 -10.72 -10.43
CA TYR A 60 -1.08 -9.52 -9.88
C TYR A 60 -1.35 -9.43 -8.38
N LEU A 61 -2.59 -9.72 -7.97
CA LEU A 61 -2.96 -9.80 -6.55
C LEU A 61 -2.17 -10.88 -5.80
N THR A 62 -1.99 -12.06 -6.40
CA THR A 62 -1.16 -13.15 -5.86
C THR A 62 0.31 -12.75 -5.75
N TYR A 63 0.83 -12.02 -6.74
CA TYR A 63 2.19 -11.47 -6.69
C TYR A 63 2.35 -10.51 -5.51
N LEU A 64 1.42 -9.56 -5.33
CA LEU A 64 1.51 -8.55 -4.27
C LEU A 64 1.52 -9.18 -2.87
N THR A 65 0.65 -10.16 -2.59
CA THR A 65 0.65 -10.85 -1.29
C THR A 65 1.95 -11.64 -1.06
N SER A 66 2.54 -12.19 -2.13
CA SER A 66 3.80 -12.94 -2.05
C SER A 66 5.00 -12.03 -1.74
N VAL A 67 5.05 -10.86 -2.37
CA VAL A 67 6.15 -9.90 -2.20
C VAL A 67 6.08 -9.19 -0.86
N PHE A 68 4.91 -8.72 -0.45
CA PHE A 68 4.74 -7.96 0.77
C PHE A 68 4.49 -8.83 2.01
N ASN A 69 4.17 -10.11 1.82
CA ASN A 69 3.84 -11.06 2.90
C ASN A 69 2.78 -10.49 3.85
N ALA A 70 1.72 -9.94 3.26
CA ALA A 70 0.64 -9.26 3.95
C ALA A 70 -0.72 -9.83 3.50
N PRO A 71 -1.72 -9.85 4.39
CA PRO A 71 -3.07 -10.27 4.03
C PRO A 71 -3.66 -9.36 2.95
N LEU A 72 -4.36 -9.96 1.99
CA LEU A 72 -5.04 -9.27 0.89
C LEU A 72 -6.56 -9.30 1.10
N TYR A 73 -7.18 -8.13 1.04
CA TYR A 73 -8.62 -7.97 0.92
C TYR A 73 -8.93 -7.33 -0.42
N TYR A 74 -9.80 -7.95 -1.22
CA TYR A 74 -10.12 -7.43 -2.53
C TYR A 74 -11.62 -7.56 -2.82
N VAL A 75 -12.13 -6.60 -3.57
CA VAL A 75 -13.42 -6.74 -4.24
C VAL A 75 -13.17 -7.58 -5.49
N ARG A 76 -13.89 -8.70 -5.63
CA ARG A 76 -13.81 -9.51 -6.86
C ARG A 76 -14.28 -8.65 -8.03
N GLY A 77 -13.35 -8.34 -8.93
CA GLY A 77 -13.63 -7.61 -10.16
C GLY A 77 -14.41 -8.46 -11.15
N ASN A 78 -14.80 -7.84 -12.27
CA ASN A 78 -15.58 -8.49 -13.31
C ASN A 78 -14.70 -9.23 -14.35
N HIS A 79 -13.37 -9.21 -14.18
CA HIS A 79 -12.41 -10.00 -14.97
C HIS A 79 -12.33 -11.42 -14.41
N ASP A 80 -13.35 -12.21 -14.73
CA ASP A 80 -13.23 -13.67 -14.74
C ASP A 80 -12.56 -14.13 -16.05
#